data_AF-A0A653K2I5-F1
#
_entry.id   AF-A0A653K2I5-F1
#
_cell.length_a   1.000
_cell.length_b   1.000
_cell.length_c   1.000
_cell.angle_alpha   90.00
_cell.angle_beta   90.00
_cell.angle_gamma   90.00
#
_symmetry.space_group_name_H-M   'P 1'
#
loop_
_entity.id
_entity.type
_entity.pdbx_description
1 polymer ?
#
loop_
_entity_poly.entity_id
_entity_poly.type
_entity_poly.pdbx_seq_one_letter_code
_entity_poly.pdbx_strand_id
1 'polypeptide(L)'
;MPVDSNVDLALLYHDKAILAFRVRELSTINYVKVPFKSNKVNVFIYNINNSNFTEIPVIHSDSEDKSEQTDQLMGDQVTYDTKKGQYTYLANVKTYKDGKISPFKITLNVNLKCISSTLGCETTGVLSAEK
;
A
#
# COMPACT_ATOMS: atom_id res chain seq x y z
N MET A 1 24.40 -1.41 -13.44
CA MET A 1 23.26 -1.39 -14.37
C MET A 1 22.59 -0.02 -14.30
N PRO A 2 22.09 0.50 -15.41
CA PRO A 2 21.56 1.87 -15.45
C PRO A 2 20.10 1.97 -15.00
N VAL A 3 19.46 0.82 -14.76
CA VAL A 3 18.19 0.68 -14.03
C VAL A 3 18.38 -0.41 -12.98
N ASP A 4 17.89 -0.15 -11.77
CA ASP A 4 17.77 -1.12 -10.69
C ASP A 4 16.32 -1.12 -10.18
N SER A 5 15.79 -2.30 -9.89
CA SER A 5 14.41 -2.47 -9.45
C SER A 5 14.30 -3.63 -8.47
N ASN A 6 13.60 -3.41 -7.37
CA ASN A 6 13.31 -4.41 -6.36
C ASN A 6 11.81 -4.44 -6.07
N VAL A 7 11.25 -5.64 -6.04
CA VAL A 7 9.87 -5.88 -5.62
C VAL A 7 9.89 -6.75 -4.37
N ASP A 8 9.35 -6.22 -3.28
CA ASP A 8 9.16 -6.89 -2.00
C ASP A 8 7.68 -7.21 -1.78
N LEU A 9 7.39 -8.44 -1.37
CA LEU A 9 6.05 -8.87 -1.00
C LEU A 9 6.01 -9.31 0.45
N ALA A 10 4.98 -8.90 1.18
CA ALA A 10 4.78 -9.30 2.56
C ALA A 10 3.33 -9.70 2.82
N LEU A 11 3.13 -10.89 3.41
CA LEU A 11 1.82 -11.29 3.91
C LEU A 11 1.52 -10.50 5.20
N LEU A 12 0.41 -9.76 5.21
CA LEU A 12 0.01 -8.93 6.35
C LEU A 12 -1.08 -9.60 7.19
N TYR A 13 -1.96 -10.38 6.55
CA TYR A 13 -3.06 -11.07 7.22
C TYR A 13 -3.56 -12.23 6.37
N HIS A 14 -4.01 -13.28 7.03
CA HIS A 14 -4.67 -14.40 6.38
C HIS A 14 -5.66 -15.07 7.34
N ASP A 15 -6.88 -15.29 6.85
CA ASP A 15 -7.87 -16.17 7.44
C ASP A 15 -8.54 -17.04 6.35
N LYS A 16 -9.62 -17.74 6.70
CA LYS A 16 -10.32 -18.62 5.76
C LYS A 16 -10.96 -17.90 4.55
N ALA A 17 -11.31 -16.63 4.70
CA ALA A 17 -12.03 -15.84 3.71
C ALA A 17 -11.15 -14.76 3.07
N ILE A 18 -10.20 -14.19 3.81
CA ILE A 18 -9.38 -13.06 3.40
C ILE A 18 -7.89 -13.40 3.38
N LEU A 19 -7.22 -12.90 2.35
CA LEU A 19 -5.77 -12.81 2.24
C LEU A 19 -5.39 -11.35 2.04
N ALA A 20 -4.52 -10.79 2.88
CA ALA A 20 -4.01 -9.44 2.70
C ALA A 20 -2.48 -9.45 2.59
N PHE A 21 -1.97 -8.80 1.56
CA PHE A 21 -0.53 -8.70 1.33
C PHE A 21 -0.16 -7.32 0.80
N ARG A 22 1.08 -6.92 1.07
CA ARG A 22 1.71 -5.73 0.53
C ARG A 22 2.58 -6.10 -0.66
N VAL A 23 2.58 -5.24 -1.66
CA VAL A 23 3.63 -5.17 -2.69
C VAL A 23 4.33 -3.81 -2.56
N ARG A 24 5.66 -3.84 -2.47
CA ARG A 24 6.51 -2.66 -2.48
C ARG A 24 7.43 -2.74 -3.69
N GLU A 25 7.33 -1.75 -4.55
CA GLU A 25 8.18 -1.61 -5.74
C GLU A 25 9.10 -0.41 -5.55
N LEU A 26 10.40 -0.66 -5.53
CA LEU A 26 11.42 0.36 -5.51
C LEU A 26 12.17 0.32 -6.83
N SER A 27 12.24 1.43 -7.55
CA SER A 27 13.02 1.54 -8.78
C SER A 27 13.98 2.72 -8.72
N THR A 28 15.12 2.58 -9.38
CA THR A 28 16.14 3.62 -9.52
C THR A 28 16.65 3.65 -10.96
N ILE A 29 16.60 4.82 -11.59
CA ILE A 29 17.11 5.07 -12.94
C ILE A 29 18.32 5.99 -12.84
N ASN A 30 19.49 5.47 -13.22
CA ASN A 30 20.81 6.11 -13.05
C ASN A 30 21.37 6.74 -14.35
N TYR A 31 20.51 7.01 -15.35
CA TYR A 31 20.91 7.61 -16.64
C TYR A 31 21.04 9.15 -16.62
N VAL A 32 20.67 9.78 -15.51
CA VAL A 32 20.58 11.23 -15.32
C VAL A 32 21.66 11.70 -14.34
N LYS A 33 22.04 12.99 -14.39
CA LYS A 33 23.03 13.57 -13.44
C LYS A 33 22.65 13.36 -11.97
N VAL A 34 21.36 13.21 -11.68
CA VAL A 34 20.81 12.88 -10.36
C VAL A 34 19.90 11.66 -10.55
N PRO A 35 20.14 10.53 -9.86
CA PRO A 35 19.28 9.34 -9.93
C PRO A 35 17.80 9.65 -9.71
N PHE A 36 16.94 9.15 -10.59
CA PHE A 36 15.51 9.12 -10.36
C PHE A 36 15.14 7.89 -9.54
N LYS A 37 14.41 8.05 -8.44
CA LYS A 37 13.88 6.95 -7.61
C LYS A 37 12.37 7.01 -7.54
N SER A 38 11.72 5.86 -7.59
CA SER A 38 10.29 5.72 -7.34
C SER A 38 10.06 4.63 -6.31
N ASN A 39 9.24 4.93 -5.30
CA ASN A 39 8.78 3.98 -4.31
C ASN A 39 7.26 3.92 -4.34
N LYS A 40 6.74 2.75 -4.72
CA LYS A 40 5.30 2.47 -4.74
C LYS A 40 5.00 1.38 -3.73
N VAL A 41 4.01 1.61 -2.90
CA VAL A 41 3.54 0.64 -1.92
C VAL A 41 2.04 0.52 -2.04
N ASN A 42 1.59 -0.66 -2.46
CA ASN A 42 0.18 -1.00 -2.55
C ASN A 42 -0.11 -2.17 -1.61
N VAL A 43 -1.31 -2.15 -1.03
CA VAL A 43 -1.82 -3.26 -0.23
C VAL A 43 -3.06 -3.81 -0.90
N PHE A 44 -3.08 -5.13 -1.03
CA PHE A 44 -4.17 -5.88 -1.61
C PHE A 44 -4.85 -6.64 -0.49
N ILE A 45 -6.17 -6.49 -0.38
CA ILE A 45 -7.00 -7.31 0.47
C ILE A 45 -7.91 -8.10 -0.45
N TYR A 46 -7.70 -9.41 -0.52
CA TYR A 46 -8.37 -10.35 -1.42
C TYR A 46 -9.37 -11.19 -0.64
N ASN A 47 -10.61 -11.27 -1.13
CA ASN A 47 -11.64 -12.16 -0.64
C ASN A 47 -11.66 -13.43 -1.50
N ILE A 48 -11.23 -14.52 -0.88
CA ILE A 48 -11.08 -15.85 -1.50
C ILE A 48 -12.44 -16.41 -1.92
N ASN A 49 -13.48 -16.18 -1.14
CA ASN A 49 -14.81 -16.73 -1.39
C ASN A 49 -15.49 -16.05 -2.59
N ASN A 50 -15.33 -14.73 -2.70
CA ASN A 50 -16.03 -13.93 -3.71
C ASN A 50 -15.15 -13.61 -4.93
N SER A 51 -13.88 -14.04 -4.92
CA SER A 51 -12.89 -13.75 -5.96
C SER A 51 -12.84 -12.26 -6.33
N ASN A 52 -12.84 -11.41 -5.30
CA ASN A 52 -12.73 -9.97 -5.46
C ASN A 52 -11.68 -9.42 -4.50
N PHE A 53 -11.21 -8.21 -4.77
CA PHE A 53 -10.20 -7.58 -3.94
C PHE A 53 -10.37 -6.08 -3.90
N THR A 54 -9.66 -5.48 -2.95
CA THR A 54 -9.48 -4.05 -2.87
C THR A 54 -7.99 -3.76 -2.84
N GLU A 55 -7.56 -2.92 -3.78
CA GLU A 55 -6.24 -2.33 -3.80
C GLU A 55 -6.25 -1.00 -3.06
N ILE A 56 -5.24 -0.81 -2.21
CA ILE A 56 -5.07 0.36 -1.37
C ILE A 56 -3.71 0.97 -1.73
N PRO A 57 -3.66 2.08 -2.47
CA PRO A 57 -2.42 2.79 -2.72
C PRO A 57 -1.99 3.52 -1.43
N VAL A 58 -0.84 3.13 -0.88
CA VAL A 58 -0.34 3.66 0.39
C VAL A 58 0.75 4.70 0.16
N ILE A 59 1.70 4.40 -0.73
CA ILE A 59 2.78 5.32 -1.12
C ILE A 59 2.84 5.34 -2.64
N HIS A 60 2.85 6.53 -3.20
CA HIS A 60 3.28 6.80 -4.57
C HIS A 60 4.20 8.02 -4.51
N SER A 61 5.50 7.75 -4.41
CA SER A 61 6.49 8.78 -4.17
C SER A 61 7.63 8.66 -5.16
N ASP A 62 7.80 9.71 -5.96
CA ASP A 62 8.91 9.86 -6.89
C ASP A 62 9.89 10.89 -6.34
N SER A 63 11.17 10.69 -6.65
CA SER A 63 12.22 11.67 -6.40
C SER A 63 11.92 12.96 -7.16
N GLU A 64 11.78 14.07 -6.44
CA GLU A 64 11.72 15.40 -7.05
C GLU A 64 13.12 15.90 -7.40
N ASP A 65 13.21 16.86 -8.34
CA ASP A 65 14.47 17.37 -8.88
C ASP A 65 15.50 17.68 -7.76
N LYS A 66 16.60 16.90 -7.77
CA LYS A 66 17.76 16.92 -6.85
C LYS A 66 17.65 16.08 -5.57
N SER A 67 16.48 15.52 -5.23
CA SER A 67 16.31 14.63 -4.07
C SER A 67 16.37 13.17 -4.50
N GLU A 68 17.40 12.42 -4.12
CA GLU A 68 17.44 10.96 -4.34
C GLU A 68 16.60 10.18 -3.30
N GLN A 69 15.55 10.81 -2.75
CA GLN A 69 14.76 10.29 -1.64
C GLN A 69 13.28 10.25 -2.01
N THR A 70 12.61 9.24 -1.47
CA THR A 70 11.16 8.99 -1.58
C THR A 70 10.61 8.75 -0.18
N ASP A 71 9.29 8.84 -0.04
CA ASP A 71 8.61 8.46 1.20
C ASP A 71 8.90 7.00 1.56
N GLN A 72 8.86 6.68 2.85
CA GLN A 72 9.23 5.37 3.38
C GLN A 72 8.09 4.77 4.21
N LEU A 73 7.80 3.50 3.96
CA LEU A 73 6.93 2.73 4.82
C LEU A 73 7.72 2.20 6.03
N MET A 74 7.39 2.71 7.21
CA MET A 74 8.07 2.40 8.48
C MET A 74 7.52 1.13 9.17
N GLY A 75 6.33 0.69 8.75
CA GLY A 75 5.66 -0.49 9.28
C GLY A 75 4.18 -0.43 9.01
N ASP A 76 3.56 -1.59 8.90
CA ASP A 76 2.17 -1.77 8.53
C ASP A 76 1.60 -3.09 9.04
N GLN A 77 0.28 -3.13 9.13
CA GLN A 77 -0.46 -4.32 9.54
C GLN A 77 -1.91 -4.27 9.05
N VAL A 78 -2.51 -5.45 8.91
CA VAL A 78 -3.95 -5.62 8.73
C VAL A 78 -4.51 -6.35 9.96
N THR A 79 -5.62 -5.84 10.49
CA THR A 79 -6.33 -6.44 11.62
C THR A 79 -7.80 -6.61 11.30
N TYR A 80 -8.46 -7.56 11.98
CA TYR A 80 -9.90 -7.81 11.85
C TYR A 80 -10.61 -7.63 13.19
N ASP A 81 -11.63 -6.77 13.23
CA ASP A 81 -12.52 -6.59 14.36
C ASP A 81 -13.77 -7.47 14.18
N THR A 82 -13.80 -8.59 14.90
CA THR A 82 -14.91 -9.56 14.83
C THR A 82 -16.24 -9.01 15.34
N LYS A 83 -16.23 -8.01 16.22
CA LYS A 83 -17.46 -7.41 16.75
C LYS A 83 -18.10 -6.46 15.74
N LYS A 84 -17.27 -5.78 14.94
CA LYS A 84 -17.74 -4.83 13.92
C LYS A 84 -17.83 -5.44 12.53
N GLY A 85 -17.21 -6.59 12.28
CA GLY A 85 -17.10 -7.17 10.95
C GLY A 85 -16.29 -6.27 10.01
N GLN A 86 -15.15 -5.76 10.49
CA GLN A 86 -14.35 -4.77 9.77
C GLN A 86 -12.88 -5.15 9.72
N TYR A 87 -12.29 -4.96 8.54
CA TYR A 87 -10.85 -5.04 8.35
C TYR A 87 -10.25 -3.65 8.45
N THR A 88 -9.13 -3.51 9.15
CA THR A 88 -8.39 -2.24 9.22
C THR A 88 -6.96 -2.47 8.79
N TYR A 89 -6.54 -1.73 7.76
CA TYR A 89 -5.13 -1.54 7.44
C TYR A 89 -4.62 -0.26 8.12
N LEU A 90 -3.47 -0.37 8.77
CA LEU A 90 -2.78 0.73 9.42
C LEU A 90 -1.31 0.71 9.02
N ALA A 91 -0.79 1.86 8.62
CA ALA A 91 0.61 2.05 8.25
C ALA A 91 1.17 3.35 8.81
N ASN A 92 2.47 3.38 9.03
CA ASN A 92 3.21 4.59 9.34
C ASN A 92 4.08 4.97 8.13
N VAL A 93 3.81 6.13 7.55
CA VAL A 93 4.55 6.65 6.39
C VAL A 93 5.43 7.80 6.84
N LYS A 94 6.73 7.69 6.58
CA LYS A 94 7.69 8.77 6.78
C LYS A 94 7.83 9.56 5.49
N THR A 95 7.45 10.83 5.53
CA THR A 95 7.58 11.74 4.39
C THR A 95 9.04 12.20 4.26
N TYR A 96 9.62 12.14 3.07
CA TYR A 96 11.04 12.46 2.92
C TYR A 96 11.34 13.95 3.07
N LYS A 97 10.40 14.82 2.68
CA LYS A 97 10.59 16.29 2.66
C LYS A 97 10.80 16.90 4.04
N ASP A 98 10.03 16.45 5.03
CA ASP A 98 10.03 16.98 6.39
C ASP A 98 10.44 15.93 7.44
N GLY A 99 10.64 14.68 7.03
CA GLY A 99 10.95 13.56 7.91
C GLY A 99 9.79 13.13 8.81
N LYS A 100 8.60 13.71 8.65
CA LYS A 100 7.45 13.48 9.54
C LYS A 100 6.87 12.10 9.29
N ILE A 101 6.56 11.40 10.38
CA ILE A 101 5.84 10.12 10.34
C ILE A 101 4.36 10.40 10.55
N SER A 102 3.53 10.05 9.56
CA SER A 102 2.08 10.21 9.62
C SER A 102 1.38 8.85 9.49
N PRO A 103 0.30 8.61 10.26
CA PRO A 103 -0.46 7.38 10.15
C PRO A 103 -1.34 7.42 8.89
N PHE A 104 -1.28 6.36 8.10
CA PHE A 104 -2.24 6.05 7.06
C PHE A 104 -3.15 4.93 7.55
N LYS A 105 -4.46 5.10 7.46
CA LYS A 105 -5.44 4.13 7.92
C LYS A 105 -6.56 4.01 6.90
N ILE A 106 -7.01 2.78 6.68
CA ILE A 106 -8.24 2.48 5.97
C ILE A 106 -9.00 1.37 6.68
N THR A 107 -10.33 1.49 6.70
CA THR A 107 -11.25 0.52 7.28
C THR A 107 -12.23 0.06 6.19
N LEU A 108 -12.31 -1.26 6.01
CA LEU A 108 -13.19 -1.92 5.05
C LEU A 108 -14.23 -2.78 5.79
N ASN A 109 -15.40 -2.98 5.20
CA ASN A 109 -16.34 -4.01 5.67
C ASN A 109 -15.95 -5.40 5.15
N VAL A 110 -16.70 -6.44 5.55
CA VAL A 110 -16.50 -7.83 5.10
C VAL A 110 -16.59 -8.04 3.59
N ASN A 111 -17.23 -7.11 2.87
CA ASN A 111 -17.33 -7.12 1.41
C ASN A 111 -16.23 -6.27 0.75
N LEU A 112 -15.18 -5.93 1.51
CA LEU A 112 -14.04 -5.11 1.12
C LEU A 112 -14.38 -3.67 0.70
N LYS A 113 -15.62 -3.22 0.92
CA LYS A 113 -15.99 -1.83 0.63
C LYS A 113 -15.39 -0.90 1.67
N CYS A 114 -14.79 0.19 1.20
CA CYS A 114 -14.24 1.23 2.07
C CYS A 114 -15.34 1.90 2.91
N ILE A 115 -15.11 1.96 4.22
CA ILE A 115 -15.94 2.68 5.19
C ILE A 115 -15.31 4.04 5.48
N SER A 116 -13.99 4.06 5.69
CA SER A 116 -13.23 5.27 5.96
C SER A 116 -11.76 5.08 5.59
N SER A 117 -11.09 6.16 5.17
CA SER A 117 -9.69 6.17 4.77
C SER A 117 -9.07 7.54 5.06
N THR A 118 -7.79 7.59 5.42
CA THR A 118 -7.03 8.84 5.57
C THR A 118 -7.07 9.70 4.31
N LEU A 119 -7.07 9.08 3.12
CA LEU A 119 -7.07 9.78 1.82
C LEU A 119 -8.45 9.81 1.14
N GLY A 120 -9.52 9.49 1.87
CA GLY A 120 -10.85 9.32 1.28
C GLY A 120 -11.04 7.93 0.66
N CYS A 121 -12.30 7.54 0.48
CA CYS A 121 -12.68 6.24 -0.08
C CYS A 121 -12.87 6.29 -1.60
N GLU A 122 -12.82 7.46 -2.24
CA GLU A 122 -13.13 7.60 -3.67
C GLU A 122 -12.12 6.86 -4.56
N THR A 123 -10.91 6.68 -4.05
CA THR A 123 -9.80 6.02 -4.75
C THR A 123 -9.70 4.52 -4.46
N THR A 124 -10.57 3.97 -3.60
CA THR A 124 -10.53 2.58 -3.16
C THR A 124 -11.81 1.85 -3.57
N GLY A 125 -11.69 0.98 -4.57
CA GLY A 125 -12.79 0.18 -5.11
C GLY A 125 -12.71 -1.30 -4.79
N VAL A 126 -13.82 -2.01 -4.98
CA VAL A 126 -13.83 -3.48 -5.05
C VAL A 126 -13.71 -3.87 -6.52
N LEU A 127 -12.70 -4.65 -6.83
CA LEU A 127 -12.36 -5.14 -8.16
C LEU A 127 -12.55 -6.66 -8.22
N SER A 128 -12.97 -7.17 -9.36
CA SER A 128 -13.02 -8.62 -9.61
C SER A 128 -11.62 -9.14 -9.91
N ALA A 129 -11.25 -10.29 -9.33
CA ALA A 129 -10.08 -11.03 -9.78
C ALA A 129 -10.52 -11.96 -10.92
N GLU A 130 -10.29 -11.51 -12.15
CA GLU A 130 -10.52 -12.32 -13.33
C GLU A 130 -9.39 -13.35 -13.49
N LYS A 131 -9.72 -14.51 -14.06
CA LYS A 131 -8.80 -15.64 -14.27
C LYS A 131 -8.19 -15.60 -15.66
#